data_AF-A0A662SUF3-F1
#
_entry.id   AF-A0A662SUF3-F1
#
_cell.length_a   1.000
_cell.length_b   1.000
_cell.length_c   1.000
_cell.angle_alpha   90.00
_cell.angle_beta   90.00
_cell.angle_gamma   90.00
#
_symmetry.space_group_name_H-M   'P 1'
#
loop_
_entity.id
_entity.type
_entity.pdbx_description
1 polymer ?
#
loop_
_entity_poly.entity_id
_entity_poly.type
_entity_poly.pdbx_seq_one_letter_code
_entity_poly.pdbx_strand_id
1 'polypeptide(L)' 'MSSEMAKAMWYFSLPFDILALAMVGYYLAKRMGYQPELGALLGVIVGTLLVWLMILRKELGQKGRAWRVGGIAILRRG' A
#
# COMPACT_ATOMS: atom_id res chain seq x y z
N MET A 1 6.35 21.16 3.37
CA MET A 1 6.18 19.92 4.19
C MET A 1 7.43 19.07 3.97
N SER A 2 8.15 18.68 5.02
CA SER A 2 9.39 17.90 4.87
C SER A 2 9.08 16.51 4.27
N SER A 3 10.05 15.92 3.56
CA SER A 3 9.90 14.60 2.93
C SER A 3 9.56 13.49 3.93
N GLU A 4 10.09 13.60 5.16
CA GLU A 4 9.81 12.74 6.31
C GLU A 4 8.34 12.80 6.74
N MET A 5 7.81 14.02 6.87
CA MET A 5 6.43 14.28 7.28
C MET A 5 5.42 13.76 6.25
N ALA A 6 5.74 13.87 4.96
CA ALA A 6 4.94 13.26 3.90
C ALA A 6 4.96 11.72 3.95
N LYS A 7 6.11 11.11 4.30
CA LYS A 7 6.23 9.65 4.45
C LYS A 7 5.41 9.16 5.66
N ALA A 8 5.45 9.88 6.78
CA ALA A 8 4.65 9.59 7.97
C ALA A 8 3.14 9.71 7.70
N MET A 9 2.71 10.78 7.03
CA MET A 9 1.30 10.98 6.65
C MET A 9 0.78 9.83 5.76
N TRP A 10 1.63 9.31 4.87
CA TRP A 10 1.28 8.17 4.04
C TRP A 10 1.14 6.87 4.84
N TYR A 11 2.00 6.61 5.83
CA TYR A 11 1.81 5.45 6.71
C TYR A 11 0.52 5.56 7.52
N PHE A 12 0.13 6.76 7.91
CA PHE A 12 -1.12 7.01 8.62
C PHE A 12 -2.37 6.69 7.78
N SER A 13 -2.29 6.75 6.44
CA SER A 13 -3.43 6.44 5.59
C SER A 13 -3.65 4.94 5.38
N LEU A 14 -2.62 4.10 5.58
CA LEU A 14 -2.68 2.66 5.28
C LEU A 14 -3.79 1.88 5.99
N PRO A 15 -4.11 2.13 7.28
CA PRO A 15 -5.20 1.43 7.95
C PRO A 15 -6.57 1.71 7.32
N PHE A 16 -6.77 2.90 6.73
CA PHE A 16 -8.04 3.25 6.08
C PHE A 16 -8.30 2.43 4.82
N ASP A 17 -7.24 2.03 4.10
CA ASP A 17 -7.37 1.13 2.94
C ASP A 17 -7.89 -0.25 3.36
N ILE A 18 -7.44 -0.75 4.51
CA ILE A 18 -7.92 -2.02 5.08
C ILE A 18 -9.40 -1.90 5.48
N LEU A 19 -9.77 -0.81 6.15
CA LEU A 19 -11.15 -0.55 6.54
C LEU A 19 -12.07 -0.42 5.32
N ALA A 20 -11.64 0.29 4.28
CA ALA A 20 -12.40 0.41 3.04
C ALA A 20 -12.68 -0.95 2.40
N LEU A 21 -11.66 -1.83 2.33
CA LEU A 21 -11.81 -3.17 1.77
C LEU A 21 -12.66 -4.10 2.64
N ALA A 22 -12.60 -3.96 3.97
CA ALA A 22 -13.49 -4.65 4.89
C ALA A 22 -14.96 -4.27 4.63
N MET A 23 -15.26 -2.98 4.46
CA MET A 23 -16.62 -2.50 4.15
C MET A 23 -17.09 -2.99 2.77
N VAL A 24 -16.21 -2.95 1.77
CA VAL A 24 -16.49 -3.46 0.41
C VAL A 24 -16.81 -4.96 0.48
N GLY A 25 -15.99 -5.74 1.19
CA GLY A 25 -16.19 -7.17 1.36
C GLY A 25 -17.51 -7.52 2.07
N TYR A 26 -17.85 -6.79 3.13
CA TYR A 26 -19.13 -6.91 3.82
C TYR A 26 -20.31 -6.69 2.87
N TYR A 27 -20.27 -5.60 2.10
CA TYR A 27 -21.35 -5.21 1.20
C TYR A 27 -21.51 -6.22 0.04
N LEU A 28 -20.40 -6.68 -0.55
CA LEU A 28 -20.39 -7.70 -1.59
C LEU A 28 -20.96 -9.03 -1.09
N ALA A 29 -20.52 -9.51 0.07
CA ALA A 29 -21.03 -10.76 0.64
C ALA A 29 -22.53 -10.67 0.92
N LYS A 30 -22.99 -9.56 1.53
CA LYS A 30 -24.42 -9.31 1.76
C LYS A 30 -25.22 -9.32 0.47
N ARG A 31 -24.72 -8.69 -0.60
CA ARG A 31 -25.41 -8.63 -1.90
C ARG A 31 -25.49 -9.97 -2.61
N MET A 32 -24.52 -10.86 -2.38
CA MET A 32 -24.49 -12.21 -2.96
C MET A 32 -25.24 -13.26 -2.11
N GLY A 33 -25.79 -12.88 -0.96
CA GLY A 33 -26.48 -13.81 -0.04
C GLY A 33 -25.53 -14.65 0.83
N TYR A 34 -24.25 -14.30 0.89
CA TYR A 34 -23.29 -14.92 1.81
C TYR A 34 -23.29 -14.21 3.18
N GLN A 35 -22.65 -14.83 4.17
CA GLN A 35 -22.47 -14.23 5.50
C GLN A 35 -21.62 -12.95 5.39
N PRO A 36 -22.17 -11.77 5.74
CA PRO A 36 -21.46 -10.49 5.60
C PRO A 36 -20.16 -10.41 6.41
N GLU A 37 -20.10 -11.07 7.57
CA GLU A 37 -18.95 -11.11 8.46
C GLU A 37 -17.76 -11.84 7.80
N LEU A 38 -18.02 -12.93 7.06
CA LEU A 38 -17.00 -13.62 6.26
C LEU A 38 -16.51 -12.75 5.11
N GLY A 39 -17.41 -11.98 4.48
CA GLY A 39 -17.04 -11.00 3.47
C GLY A 39 -16.14 -9.90 4.03
N ALA A 40 -16.46 -9.38 5.22
CA ALA A 40 -15.64 -8.39 5.91
C ALA A 40 -14.25 -8.95 6.26
N LEU A 41 -14.19 -10.18 6.78
CA LEU A 41 -12.94 -10.87 7.10
C LEU A 41 -12.06 -11.03 5.85
N LEU A 42 -12.63 -11.49 4.73
CA LEU A 42 -11.91 -11.59 3.45
C LEU A 42 -11.42 -10.21 2.98
N GLY A 43 -12.24 -9.18 3.12
CA GLY A 43 -11.86 -7.80 2.83
C GLY A 43 -10.66 -7.33 3.65
N VAL A 44 -10.62 -7.63 4.96
CA VAL A 44 -9.48 -7.31 5.84
C VAL A 44 -8.22 -8.04 5.40
N ILE A 45 -8.31 -9.34 5.09
CA ILE A 45 -7.16 -10.14 4.65
C ILE A 45 -6.60 -9.56 3.35
N VAL A 46 -7.45 -9.32 2.36
CA VAL A 46 -7.05 -8.75 1.06
C VAL A 46 -6.46 -7.35 1.23
N GLY A 47 -7.10 -6.49 2.04
CA GLY A 47 -6.60 -5.14 2.30
C GLY A 47 -5.24 -5.13 2.99
N THR A 48 -5.04 -6.03 3.94
CA THR A 48 -3.74 -6.19 4.62
C THR A 48 -2.65 -6.59 3.62
N LEU A 49 -2.92 -7.58 2.77
CA LEU A 49 -1.97 -8.01 1.74
C LEU A 49 -1.64 -6.90 0.74
N LEU A 50 -2.64 -6.12 0.31
CA LEU A 50 -2.44 -4.99 -0.59
C LEU A 50 -1.59 -3.88 0.04
N VAL A 51 -1.81 -3.56 1.31
CA VAL A 51 -0.98 -2.60 2.07
C VAL A 51 0.49 -3.05 2.06
N TRP A 52 0.77 -4.32 2.35
CA TRP A 52 2.13 -4.84 2.30
C TRP A 52 2.75 -4.75 0.90
N LEU A 53 1.99 -5.08 -0.14
CA LEU A 53 2.45 -4.93 -1.53
C LEU A 53 2.76 -3.47 -1.88
N MET A 54 1.96 -2.51 -1.41
CA MET A 54 2.22 -1.08 -1.62
C MET A 54 3.50 -0.62 -0.91
N ILE A 55 3.73 -1.05 0.34
CA ILE A 55 4.96 -0.75 1.08
C ILE A 55 6.17 -1.31 0.33
N LEU A 56 6.12 -2.59 -0.06
CA LEU A 56 7.20 -3.25 -0.80
C LEU A 56 7.50 -2.54 -2.12
N ARG A 57 6.47 -2.19 -2.89
CA ARG A 57 6.62 -1.47 -4.16
C ARG A 57 7.26 -0.09 -3.97
N LYS A 58 6.90 0.62 -2.90
CA LYS A 58 7.47 1.94 -2.58
C LYS A 58 8.95 1.83 -2.22
N GLU A 59 9.33 0.88 -1.38
CA GLU A 59 10.72 0.66 -0.96
C GLU A 59 11.60 0.16 -2.12
N LEU A 60 11.11 -0.79 -2.94
CA LEU A 60 11.81 -1.27 -4.14
C LEU A 60 11.97 -0.15 -5.19
N GLY A 61 10.93 0.65 -5.39
CA GLY A 61 10.97 1.80 -6.31
C GLY A 61 11.88 2.95 -5.84
N GLN A 62 12.12 3.09 -4.54
CA GLN A 62 13.12 4.01 -4.00
C GLN A 62 14.54 3.49 -4.23
N LYS A 63 14.82 2.22 -3.93
CA LYS A 63 16.13 1.59 -4.19
C LYS A 63 16.52 1.62 -5.68
N GLY A 64 15.59 1.33 -6.58
CA GLY A 64 15.83 1.34 -8.03
C GLY A 64 16.06 2.74 -8.63
N ARG A 65 15.58 3.81 -7.99
CA ARG A 65 15.89 5.19 -8.38
C ARG A 65 17.25 5.63 -7.85
N ALA A 66 17.59 5.26 -6.61
CA ALA A 66 18.89 5.58 -6.02
C ALA A 66 20.06 5.01 -6.86
N TRP A 67 19.94 3.77 -7.34
CA TRP A 67 20.95 3.15 -8.21
C TRP A 67 21.13 3.88 -9.56
N ARG A 68 20.03 4.32 -10.19
CA ARG A 68 20.11 5.07 -11.46
C ARG A 68 20.75 6.45 -11.31
N VAL A 69 20.44 7.17 -10.24
CA VAL A 69 21.01 8.50 -9.98
C VAL A 69 22.50 8.40 -9.61
N GLY A 70 22.88 7.40 -8.80
CA GLY A 70 24.27 7.14 -8.45
C GLY A 70 25.14 6.76 -9.65
N GLY A 71 24.63 5.90 -10.54
CA GLY A 71 25.36 5.49 -11.76
C GLY A 71 25.60 6.65 -12.74
N ILE A 72 24.60 7.53 -12.95
CA ILE A 72 24.74 8.70 -13.83
C ILE A 72 25.72 9.73 -13.24
N ALA A 73 25.74 9.89 -11.90
CA ALA A 73 26.67 10.79 -11.23
C ALA A 73 28.14 10.33 -11.36
N ILE A 74 28.38 9.02 -11.39
CA ILE A 74 29.72 8.44 -11.59
C ILE A 74 30.18 8.64 -13.04
N LEU A 75 29.29 8.45 -14.02
CA LEU A 75 29.58 8.61 -15.46
C LEU A 75 29.84 10.07 -15.89
N ARG A 76 29.40 11.07 -15.11
CA ARG A 76 29.64 12.50 -15.42
C ARG A 76 30.94 13.07 -14.84
N ARG A 77 31.70 12.28 -14.08
CA ARG A 77 32.95 12.69 -13.42
C ARG A 77 34.22 12.04 -14.00
N GLY A 78 34.10 11.20 -15.03
CA GLY A 78 35.22 10.71 -15.85
C GLY A 78 35.23 11.41 -17.19
#